data_AF-A0A7S3DDV2-F1
#
_entry.id   AF-A0A7S3DDV2-F1
#
_cell.length_a   1.000
_cell.length_b   1.000
_cell.length_c   1.000
_cell.angle_alpha   90.00
_cell.angle_beta   90.00
_cell.angle_gamma   90.00
#
_symmetry.space_group_name_H-M   'P 1'
#
loop_
_entity.id
_entity.type
_entity.pdbx_description
1 polymer ?
#
loop_
_entity_poly.entity_id
_entity_poly.type
_entity_poly.pdbx_seq_one_letter_code
_entity_poly.pdbx_strand_id
1 'polypeptide(L)'
;LFLLPSEMEYVYILHKLGLKLNALPVRSIVSSRDDLEKEGEKALAVIQSIFLDTVTENPVLEGLAEVAYAAFLRAYTTHTRATKHIFNVKQLHLGHVATAFG
;
A
#
# COMPACT_ATOMS: atom_id res chain seq x y z
N LEU A 1 -4.15 1.15 8.87
CA LEU A 1 -4.38 2.05 7.72
C LEU A 1 -3.00 2.41 7.17
N PHE A 2 -2.74 2.12 5.90
CA PHE A 2 -1.53 2.57 5.20
C PHE A 2 -1.91 3.80 4.38
N LEU A 3 -1.17 4.89 4.55
CA LEU A 3 -1.39 6.15 3.83
C LEU A 3 -0.10 6.56 3.14
N LEU A 4 -0.23 7.06 1.92
CA LEU A 4 0.86 7.73 1.23
C LEU A 4 1.15 9.09 1.91
N PRO A 5 2.36 9.65 1.74
CA PRO A 5 2.68 10.99 2.25
C PRO A 5 1.69 12.07 1.77
N SER A 6 1.22 11.97 0.52
CA SER A 6 0.21 12.86 -0.05
C SER A 6 -1.19 12.71 0.58
N GLU A 7 -1.46 11.57 1.22
CA GLU A 7 -2.76 11.22 1.79
C GLU A 7 -2.86 11.52 3.29
N MET A 8 -1.77 12.01 3.91
CA MET A 8 -1.70 12.26 5.35
C MET A 8 -2.75 13.26 5.86
N GLU A 9 -3.23 14.16 5.00
CA GLU A 9 -4.33 15.07 5.31
C GLU A 9 -5.61 14.32 5.71
N TYR A 10 -5.79 13.07 5.29
CA TYR A 10 -6.92 12.25 5.67
C TYR A 10 -6.98 12.00 7.19
N VAL A 11 -5.83 11.93 7.86
CA VAL A 11 -5.75 11.77 9.32
C VAL A 11 -6.47 12.92 10.04
N TYR A 12 -6.39 14.14 9.49
CA TYR A 12 -7.07 15.31 10.06
C TYR A 12 -8.59 15.20 9.96
N ILE A 13 -9.12 14.67 8.84
CA ILE A 13 -10.55 14.38 8.69
C ILE A 13 -11.00 13.32 9.71
N LEU A 14 -10.22 12.25 9.87
CA LEU A 14 -10.54 11.19 10.83
C LEU A 14 -10.53 11.71 12.27
N HIS A 15 -9.59 12.60 12.61
CA HIS A 15 -9.55 13.25 13.92
C HIS A 15 -10.79 14.14 14.17
N LYS A 16 -11.28 14.87 13.16
CA LYS A 16 -12.54 15.64 13.26
C LYS A 16 -13.76 14.76 13.53
N LEU A 17 -13.75 13.52 13.06
CA LEU A 17 -14.79 12.52 13.34
C LEU A 17 -14.63 11.86 14.73
N GLY A 18 -13.65 12.30 15.53
CA GLY A 18 -13.41 11.80 16.88
C GLY A 18 -12.51 10.57 16.95
N LEU A 19 -11.89 10.16 15.84
CA LEU A 19 -10.99 9.00 15.83
C LEU A 19 -9.57 9.42 16.24
N LYS A 20 -9.04 8.77 17.27
CA LYS A 20 -7.64 8.91 17.68
C LYS A 20 -6.81 7.84 16.97
N LEU A 21 -5.94 8.27 16.05
CA LEU A 21 -5.05 7.39 15.31
C LEU A 21 -3.65 7.47 15.91
N ASN A 22 -3.07 6.31 16.19
CA ASN A 22 -1.67 6.20 16.61
C ASN A 22 -0.85 5.72 15.41
N ALA A 23 0.17 6.49 15.04
CA ALA A 23 1.09 6.09 13.99
C ALA A 23 1.92 4.89 14.45
N LEU A 24 1.86 3.81 13.68
CA LEU A 24 2.67 2.61 13.92
C LEU A 24 3.83 2.59 12.92
N PRO A 25 5.09 2.58 13.38
CA PRO A 25 6.22 2.49 12.48
C PRO A 25 6.28 1.08 11.87
N VAL A 26 6.67 0.96 10.59
CA VAL A 26 6.69 -0.34 9.89
C VAL A 26 7.52 -1.38 10.63
N ARG A 27 8.63 -0.98 11.26
CA ARG A 27 9.48 -1.87 12.08
C ARG A 27 8.71 -2.60 13.19
N SER A 28 7.68 -1.98 13.78
CA SER A 28 6.88 -2.61 14.84
C SER A 28 5.87 -3.62 14.30
N ILE A 29 5.55 -3.56 13.01
CA ILE A 29 4.75 -4.58 12.32
C ILE A 29 5.62 -5.81 12.08
N VAL A 30 6.85 -5.56 11.61
CA VAL A 30 7.83 -6.60 11.25
C VAL A 30 8.38 -7.33 12.48
N SER A 31 8.55 -6.64 13.61
CA SER A 31 9.06 -7.21 14.88
C SER A 31 8.14 -8.25 15.55
N SER A 32 6.92 -8.45 15.05
CA SER A 32 6.02 -9.53 15.51
C SER A 32 6.54 -10.93 15.17
N ARG A 33 7.60 -10.99 14.36
CA ARG A 33 8.38 -12.17 14.01
C ARG A 33 9.79 -11.98 14.56
N ASP A 34 10.15 -12.72 15.61
CA ASP A 34 11.45 -12.64 16.33
C ASP A 34 12.67 -12.75 15.41
N ASP A 35 12.51 -13.36 14.23
CA ASP A 35 13.49 -13.53 13.17
C ASP A 35 13.77 -12.25 12.35
N LEU A 36 12.92 -11.22 12.44
CA LEU A 36 12.98 -10.04 11.58
C LEU A 36 13.38 -8.73 12.28
N GLU A 37 13.62 -8.73 13.60
CA GLU A 37 13.96 -7.50 14.33
C GLU A 37 15.33 -6.91 13.95
N LYS A 38 16.34 -7.75 13.64
CA LYS A 38 17.72 -7.29 13.36
C LYS A 38 17.97 -6.97 11.89
N GLU A 39 17.11 -7.44 11.00
CA GLU A 39 17.26 -7.32 9.53
C GLU A 39 15.96 -6.91 8.83
N GLY A 40 15.05 -6.22 9.53
CA GLY A 40 13.68 -5.98 9.05
C GLY A 40 13.57 -5.38 7.65
N GLU A 41 14.46 -4.46 7.27
CA GLU A 41 14.50 -3.90 5.91
C GLU A 41 14.95 -4.94 4.86
N LYS A 42 15.96 -5.76 5.18
CA LYS A 42 16.39 -6.84 4.28
C LYS A 42 15.30 -7.90 4.15
N ALA A 43 14.61 -8.22 5.24
CA ALA A 43 13.51 -9.17 5.24
C ALA A 43 12.33 -8.69 4.40
N LEU A 44 11.97 -7.41 4.50
CA LEU A 44 10.98 -6.78 3.62
C LEU A 44 11.38 -6.89 2.14
N ALA A 45 12.64 -6.61 1.82
CA ALA A 45 13.15 -6.74 0.47
C ALA A 45 13.10 -8.20 -0.05
N VAL A 46 13.43 -9.17 0.80
CA VAL A 46 13.31 -10.61 0.47
C VAL A 46 11.86 -11.00 0.23
N ILE A 47 10.94 -10.59 1.11
CA ILE A 47 9.50 -10.85 0.93
C ILE A 47 9.00 -10.24 -0.38
N GLN A 48 9.43 -9.01 -0.69
CA GLN A 48 9.06 -8.34 -1.92
C GLN A 48 9.60 -9.07 -3.16
N SER A 49 10.86 -9.52 -3.15
CA SER A 49 11.42 -10.32 -4.25
C SER A 49 10.64 -11.61 -4.45
N ILE A 50 10.43 -12.40 -3.38
CA ILE A 50 9.68 -13.66 -3.45
C ILE A 50 8.28 -13.44 -4.02
N PHE A 51 7.60 -12.36 -3.61
CA PHE A 51 6.30 -12.00 -4.13
C PHE A 51 6.35 -11.72 -5.64
N LEU A 52 7.25 -10.83 -6.08
CA LEU A 52 7.38 -10.45 -7.49
C LEU A 52 7.75 -11.66 -8.36
N ASP A 53 8.70 -12.47 -7.93
CA ASP A 53 9.14 -13.69 -8.62
C ASP A 53 7.97 -14.68 -8.74
N THR A 54 7.23 -14.91 -7.65
CA THR A 54 6.08 -15.84 -7.63
C THR A 54 4.97 -15.40 -8.61
N VAL A 55 4.70 -14.09 -8.69
CA VAL A 55 3.66 -13.56 -9.59
C VAL A 55 4.13 -13.62 -11.04
N THR A 56 5.38 -13.24 -11.32
CA THR A 56 5.93 -13.17 -12.68
C THR A 56 6.17 -14.56 -13.29
N GLU A 57 6.54 -15.56 -12.48
CA GLU A 57 6.79 -16.92 -12.96
C GLU A 57 5.50 -17.68 -13.33
N ASN A 58 4.33 -17.21 -12.87
CA ASN A 58 3.05 -17.87 -13.11
C ASN A 58 2.13 -16.98 -13.97
N PRO A 59 1.89 -17.32 -15.25
CA PRO A 59 1.12 -16.48 -16.16
C PRO A 59 -0.34 -16.29 -15.72
N VAL A 60 -0.89 -17.21 -14.92
CA VAL A 60 -2.23 -17.04 -14.34
C VAL A 60 -2.21 -15.97 -13.24
N LEU A 61 -1.18 -15.97 -12.38
CA LEU A 61 -1.04 -14.96 -11.34
C LEU A 61 -0.70 -13.58 -11.92
N GLU A 62 0.15 -13.53 -12.94
CA GLU A 62 0.47 -12.31 -13.68
C GLU A 62 -0.82 -11.68 -14.27
N GLY A 63 -1.64 -12.47 -14.97
CA GLY A 63 -2.92 -11.98 -15.49
C GLY A 63 -3.89 -11.50 -14.40
N LEU A 64 -3.91 -12.16 -13.22
CA LEU A 64 -4.70 -11.70 -12.08
C LEU A 64 -4.13 -10.42 -11.46
N ALA A 65 -2.82 -10.24 -11.45
CA ALA A 65 -2.16 -9.03 -10.97
C ALA A 65 -2.53 -7.81 -11.81
N GLU A 66 -2.56 -7.95 -13.15
CA GLU A 66 -3.04 -6.88 -14.04
C GLU A 66 -4.49 -6.48 -13.76
N VAL A 67 -5.37 -7.47 -13.59
CA VAL A 67 -6.78 -7.24 -13.26
C VAL A 67 -6.91 -6.55 -11.89
N ALA A 68 -6.14 -6.99 -10.90
CA ALA A 68 -6.13 -6.42 -9.56
C ALA A 68 -5.62 -4.97 -9.56
N TYR A 69 -4.55 -4.67 -10.31
CA TYR A 69 -4.04 -3.32 -10.50
C TYR A 69 -5.09 -2.40 -11.13
N ALA A 70 -5.75 -2.84 -12.20
CA ALA A 70 -6.82 -2.07 -12.83
C ALA A 70 -8.02 -1.87 -11.90
N ALA A 71 -8.38 -2.89 -11.13
CA ALA A 71 -9.45 -2.80 -10.14
C ALA A 71 -9.12 -1.80 -9.03
N PHE A 72 -7.88 -1.81 -8.54
CA PHE A 72 -7.38 -0.85 -7.56
C PHE A 72 -7.45 0.58 -8.08
N LEU A 73 -6.95 0.85 -9.29
CA LEU A 73 -7.02 2.19 -9.88
C LEU A 73 -8.46 2.67 -10.03
N ARG A 74 -9.37 1.81 -10.53
CA ARG A 74 -10.79 2.14 -10.62
C ARG A 74 -11.35 2.50 -9.25
N ALA A 75 -11.16 1.64 -8.24
CA ALA A 75 -11.62 1.90 -6.88
C ALA A 75 -11.05 3.21 -6.32
N TYR A 76 -9.76 3.47 -6.53
CA TYR A 76 -9.08 4.68 -6.07
C TYR A 76 -9.71 5.97 -6.65
N THR A 77 -10.22 5.92 -7.88
CA THR A 77 -10.91 7.08 -8.50
C THR A 77 -12.33 7.31 -7.99
N THR A 78 -12.92 6.38 -7.22
CA THR A 78 -14.30 6.46 -6.72
C THR A 78 -14.46 7.23 -5.40
N HIS A 79 -13.37 7.79 -4.84
CA HIS A 79 -13.44 8.55 -3.60
C HIS A 79 -14.47 9.70 -3.67
N THR A 80 -15.23 9.86 -2.59
CA THR A 80 -16.29 10.87 -2.48
C THR A 80 -15.73 12.29 -2.64
N ARG A 81 -16.58 13.26 -3.03
CA ARG A 81 -16.16 14.66 -3.19
C ARG A 81 -15.46 15.24 -1.95
N ALA A 82 -15.85 14.78 -0.75
CA ALA A 82 -15.26 15.23 0.51
C ALA A 82 -13.79 14.79 0.69
N THR A 83 -13.36 13.68 0.08
CA THR A 83 -12.00 13.14 0.24
C THR A 83 -11.21 13.08 -1.07
N LYS A 84 -11.85 13.38 -2.21
CA LYS A 84 -11.23 13.35 -3.56
C LYS A 84 -10.05 14.30 -3.75
N HIS A 85 -10.00 15.40 -2.99
CA HIS A 85 -8.85 16.31 -3.04
C HIS A 85 -7.59 15.71 -2.40
N ILE A 86 -7.76 14.72 -1.51
CA ILE A 86 -6.68 13.99 -0.84
C ILE A 86 -6.30 12.75 -1.66
N PHE A 87 -7.29 11.93 -2.04
CA PHE A 87 -7.08 10.72 -2.84
C PHE A 87 -7.17 11.02 -4.33
N ASN A 88 -6.19 11.76 -4.83
CA ASN A 88 -6.13 12.17 -6.23
C ASN A 88 -5.24 11.22 -7.04
N VAL A 89 -5.82 10.51 -8.01
CA VAL A 89 -5.07 9.56 -8.86
C VAL A 89 -3.88 10.21 -9.57
N LYS A 90 -3.92 11.53 -9.84
CA LYS A 90 -2.81 12.25 -10.48
C LYS A 90 -1.58 12.39 -9.58
N GLN A 91 -1.75 12.27 -8.27
CA GLN A 91 -0.65 12.29 -7.30
C GLN A 91 -0.09 10.89 -7.04
N LEU A 92 -0.71 9.86 -7.63
CA LEU A 92 -0.28 8.49 -7.48
C LEU A 92 0.85 8.17 -8.46
N HIS A 93 1.98 7.67 -7.95
CA HIS A 93 3.05 7.17 -8.80
C HIS A 93 2.68 5.78 -9.34
N LEU A 94 2.01 5.75 -10.50
CA LEU A 94 1.43 4.54 -11.09
C LEU A 94 2.44 3.39 -11.23
N GLY A 95 3.72 3.70 -11.47
CA GLY A 95 4.78 2.69 -11.51
C GLY A 95 5.05 2.04 -10.16
N HIS A 96 5.06 2.81 -9.06
CA HIS A 96 5.26 2.22 -7.71
C HIS A 96 4.06 1.40 -7.28
N VAL A 97 2.86 1.82 -7.69
CA VAL A 97 1.65 1.06 -7.42
C VAL A 97 1.64 -0.24 -8.20
N ALA A 98 2.07 -0.24 -9.47
CA ALA A 98 2.14 -1.45 -10.28
C ALA A 98 3.01 -2.53 -9.61
N THR A 99 4.20 -2.15 -9.11
CA THR A 99 5.10 -3.05 -8.36
C THR A 99 4.47 -3.67 -7.11
N ALA A 100 3.39 -3.11 -6.56
CA ALA A 100 2.69 -3.70 -5.42
C ALA A 100 1.79 -4.90 -5.80
N PHE A 101 1.54 -5.12 -7.11
CA PHE A 101 0.67 -6.20 -7.60
C PHE A 101 1.44 -7.34 -8.27
N GLY A 102 2.60 -7.05 -8.87
CA GLY A 102 3.40 -8.00 -9.64
C GLY A 102 4.36 -7.26 -10.54
#